data_AF-A0A6H2NSA4-F1
#
_entry.id   AF-A0A6H2NSA4-F1
#
_cell.length_a   1.000
_cell.length_b   1.000
_cell.length_c   1.000
_cell.angle_alpha   90.00
_cell.angle_beta   90.00
_cell.angle_gamma   90.00
#
_symmetry.space_group_name_H-M   'P 1'
#
loop_
_entity.id
_entity.type
_entity.pdbx_description
1 polymer ?
#
loop_
_entity_poly.entity_id
_entity_poly.type
_entity_poly.pdbx_seq_one_letter_code
_entity_poly.pdbx_strand_id
1 'polypeptide(L)'
;MFVTLSVDVSHLGQRIKAARESRKLSPTKVAALADMSVANLYRIEAEDTKSIPWDTLKRLGDALGEDFDAEVKAALKEILES
;
A
#
# COMPACT_ATOMS: atom_id res chain seq x y z
N MET A 1 -16.28 15.06 13.75
CA MET A 1 -14.86 15.06 14.16
C MET A 1 -14.21 13.89 13.45
N PHE A 2 -13.06 14.10 12.80
CA PHE A 2 -12.28 13.02 12.18
C PHE A 2 -11.07 12.72 13.04
N VAL A 3 -10.74 11.44 13.18
CA VAL A 3 -9.56 10.96 13.91
C VAL A 3 -8.70 10.19 12.91
N THR A 4 -7.39 10.45 12.93
CA THR A 4 -6.42 9.73 12.12
C THR A 4 -5.73 8.69 12.97
N LEU A 5 -5.73 7.45 12.51
CA LEU A 5 -4.92 6.36 13.06
C LEU A 5 -3.82 6.04 12.06
N SER A 6 -2.61 5.86 12.56
CA SER A 6 -1.44 5.48 11.76
C SER A 6 -0.86 4.20 12.34
N VAL A 7 -0.54 3.25 11.47
CA VAL A 7 0.18 2.03 11.81
C VAL A 7 1.42 1.93 10.96
N ASP A 8 2.48 1.39 11.55
CA ASP A 8 3.70 1.07 10.83
C ASP A 8 3.62 -0.38 10.36
N VAL A 9 3.83 -0.59 9.05
CA VAL A 9 3.85 -1.91 8.43
C VAL A 9 5.20 -2.06 7.75
N SER A 10 6.09 -2.80 8.39
CA SER A 10 7.46 -2.94 7.93
C SER A 10 7.53 -3.57 6.53
N HIS A 11 8.38 -3.02 5.67
CA HIS A 11 8.67 -3.54 4.33
C HIS A 11 7.48 -3.57 3.36
N LEU A 12 6.41 -2.80 3.64
CA LEU A 12 5.22 -2.77 2.80
C LEU A 12 5.53 -2.32 1.36
N GLY A 13 6.37 -1.29 1.17
CA GLY A 13 6.72 -0.79 -0.14
C GLY A 13 7.47 -1.81 -0.99
N GLN A 14 8.41 -2.52 -0.36
CA GLN A 14 9.18 -3.59 -1.02
C GLN A 14 8.27 -4.75 -1.45
N ARG A 15 7.26 -5.08 -0.65
CA ARG A 15 6.28 -6.13 -0.96
C ARG A 15 5.32 -5.72 -2.07
N ILE A 16 4.87 -4.47 -2.10
CA ILE A 16 4.10 -3.90 -3.22
C ILE A 16 4.90 -4.03 -4.52
N LYS A 17 6.19 -3.68 -4.49
CA LYS A 17 7.09 -3.82 -5.65
C LYS A 17 7.20 -5.28 -6.10
N ALA A 18 7.43 -6.21 -5.17
CA ALA A 18 7.53 -7.64 -5.48
C ALA A 18 6.23 -8.20 -6.08
N ALA A 19 5.06 -7.78 -5.58
CA ALA A 19 3.76 -8.16 -6.13
C ALA A 19 3.59 -7.65 -7.58
N ARG A 20 3.99 -6.42 -7.87
CA ARG A 20 3.97 -5.88 -9.24
C ARG A 20 4.89 -6.67 -10.18
N GLU A 21 6.12 -6.93 -9.74
CA GLU A 21 7.15 -7.58 -10.55
C GLU A 21 6.84 -9.05 -10.83
N SER A 22 6.38 -9.80 -9.83
CA SER A 22 5.97 -11.20 -9.99
C SER A 22 4.84 -11.37 -11.02
N ARG A 23 3.94 -10.39 -11.09
CA ARG A 23 2.82 -10.34 -12.05
C ARG A 23 3.19 -9.71 -13.39
N LYS A 24 4.44 -9.26 -13.56
CA LYS A 24 4.95 -8.58 -14.76
C LYS A 24 4.08 -7.38 -15.18
N LEU A 25 3.45 -6.71 -14.20
CA LEU A 25 2.63 -5.53 -14.46
C LEU A 25 3.52 -4.31 -14.65
N SER A 26 3.21 -3.49 -15.65
CA SER A 26 3.93 -2.23 -15.84
C SER A 26 3.58 -1.23 -14.74
N PRO A 27 4.54 -0.43 -14.26
CA PRO A 27 4.28 0.63 -13.28
C PRO A 27 3.17 1.58 -13.71
N THR A 28 3.12 1.91 -15.01
CA THR A 28 2.06 2.77 -15.59
C THR A 28 0.68 2.16 -15.45
N LYS A 29 0.54 0.85 -15.68
CA LYS A 29 -0.75 0.16 -15.55
C LYS A 29 -1.22 0.12 -14.10
N VAL A 30 -0.31 -0.23 -13.17
CA VAL A 30 -0.65 -0.28 -11.73
C VAL A 30 -1.02 1.10 -11.20
N ALA A 31 -0.24 2.12 -11.53
CA ALA A 31 -0.51 3.49 -11.10
C ALA A 31 -1.87 3.99 -11.62
N ALA A 32 -2.20 3.70 -12.89
CA ALA A 32 -3.51 4.03 -13.45
C ALA A 32 -4.67 3.31 -12.75
N LEU A 33 -4.52 2.00 -12.48
CA LEU A 33 -5.53 1.21 -11.76
C LEU A 33 -5.71 1.67 -10.31
N ALA A 34 -4.62 2.12 -9.68
CA ALA A 34 -4.64 2.57 -8.30
C ALA A 34 -5.00 4.07 -8.12
N ASP A 35 -5.34 4.75 -9.22
CA ASP A 35 -5.64 6.19 -9.28
C ASP A 35 -4.51 7.06 -8.68
N MET A 36 -3.28 6.88 -9.18
CA MET A 36 -2.12 7.67 -8.78
C MET A 36 -1.12 7.88 -9.92
N SER A 37 -0.14 8.76 -9.69
CA SER A 37 0.98 8.93 -10.62
C SER A 37 2.02 7.82 -10.49
N VAL A 38 2.72 7.51 -11.58
CA VAL A 38 3.83 6.54 -11.58
C VAL A 38 4.94 6.96 -10.61
N ALA A 39 5.22 8.26 -10.51
CA ALA A 39 6.18 8.78 -9.54
C ALA A 39 5.74 8.52 -8.09
N ASN A 40 4.44 8.57 -7.80
CA ASN A 40 3.92 8.21 -6.48
C ASN A 40 4.08 6.73 -6.19
N LEU A 41 3.78 5.87 -7.17
CA LEU A 41 4.01 4.42 -7.06
C LEU A 41 5.48 4.11 -6.73
N TYR A 42 6.44 4.70 -7.46
CA TYR A 42 7.86 4.48 -7.17
C TYR A 42 8.28 4.96 -5.78
N ARG A 43 7.77 6.10 -5.30
CA ARG A 43 8.03 6.56 -3.93
C ARG A 43 7.47 5.60 -2.89
N ILE A 44 6.29 5.03 -3.12
CA ILE A 44 5.69 4.00 -2.26
C ILE A 44 6.56 2.73 -2.27
N GLU A 45 6.93 2.24 -3.45
CA GLU A 45 7.75 1.03 -3.62
C GLU A 45 9.15 1.15 -3.00
N ALA A 46 9.70 2.37 -2.96
CA ALA A 46 10.98 2.68 -2.34
C ALA A 46 10.88 3.06 -0.85
N GLU A 47 9.67 3.08 -0.27
CA GLU A 47 9.40 3.52 1.11
C GLU A 47 9.84 4.97 1.40
N ASP A 48 9.93 5.79 0.35
CA ASP A 48 10.22 7.24 0.41
C ASP A 48 8.95 8.07 0.66
N THR A 49 7.88 7.43 1.11
CA THR A 49 6.61 8.07 1.45
C THR A 49 6.34 7.94 2.94
N LYS A 50 5.99 9.05 3.59
CA LYS A 50 5.73 9.10 5.04
C LYS A 50 4.50 8.29 5.47
N SER A 51 3.48 8.23 4.61
CA SER A 51 2.22 7.53 4.88
C SER A 51 1.44 7.32 3.59
N ILE A 52 0.71 6.21 3.50
CA ILE A 52 -0.20 5.93 2.39
C ILE A 52 -1.63 6.04 2.92
N PRO A 53 -2.53 6.84 2.30
CA PRO A 53 -3.94 6.83 2.68
C PRO A 53 -4.53 5.42 2.52
N TRP A 54 -5.36 5.00 3.47
CA TRP A 54 -5.92 3.64 3.48
C TRP A 54 -6.64 3.28 2.17
N ASP A 55 -7.46 4.19 1.64
CA ASP A 55 -8.15 3.96 0.36
C ASP A 55 -7.17 3.79 -0.82
N THR A 56 -6.04 4.49 -0.80
CA THR A 56 -4.98 4.34 -1.80
C THR A 56 -4.31 2.97 -1.69
N LEU A 57 -4.08 2.48 -0.46
CA LEU A 57 -3.54 1.14 -0.25
C LEU A 57 -4.49 0.05 -0.74
N LYS A 58 -5.80 0.23 -0.51
CA LYS A 58 -6.82 -0.70 -1.02
C LYS A 58 -6.83 -0.77 -2.54
N ARG A 59 -6.83 0.39 -3.22
CA ARG A 59 -6.78 0.43 -4.68
C ARG A 59 -5.50 -0.20 -5.24
N LEU A 60 -4.36 -0.05 -4.55
CA LEU A 60 -3.12 -0.76 -4.89
C LEU A 60 -3.27 -2.28 -4.74
N GLY A 61 -3.87 -2.72 -3.64
CA GLY A 61 -4.20 -4.14 -3.42
C GLY A 61 -5.05 -4.70 -4.54
N ASP A 62 -6.15 -4.02 -4.88
CA ASP A 62 -7.04 -4.42 -5.98
C ASP A 62 -6.31 -4.47 -7.34
N ALA A 63 -5.48 -3.45 -7.64
CA ALA A 63 -4.70 -3.39 -8.87
C ALA A 63 -3.65 -4.51 -8.98
N LEU A 64 -3.13 -4.96 -7.83
CA LEU A 64 -2.13 -6.00 -7.72
C LEU A 64 -2.76 -7.37 -7.44
N GLY A 65 -4.04 -7.47 -7.14
CA GLY A 65 -4.70 -8.70 -6.70
C GLY A 65 -4.12 -9.26 -5.40
N GLU A 66 -3.77 -8.37 -4.46
CA GLU A 66 -3.23 -8.66 -3.12
C GLU A 66 -4.11 -7.98 -2.06
N ASP A 67 -4.24 -8.58 -0.87
CA ASP A 67 -5.00 -8.00 0.25
C ASP A 67 -4.07 -7.33 1.27
N PHE A 68 -3.61 -6.12 0.96
CA PHE A 68 -2.83 -5.31 1.91
C PHE A 68 -3.68 -4.74 3.06
N ASP A 69 -5.01 -4.77 2.96
CA ASP A 69 -5.92 -4.28 4.00
C ASP A 69 -5.94 -5.23 5.21
N ALA A 70 -5.89 -6.54 4.97
CA ALA A 70 -5.79 -7.55 6.03
C ALA A 70 -4.61 -7.31 6.98
N GLU A 71 -3.47 -6.87 6.46
CA GLU A 71 -2.26 -6.63 7.25
C GLU A 71 -2.36 -5.35 8.08
N VAL A 72 -2.91 -4.28 7.51
CA VAL A 72 -3.18 -3.04 8.25
C VAL A 72 -4.15 -3.32 9.39
N LYS A 73 -5.19 -4.12 9.16
CA LYS A 73 -6.13 -4.55 10.20
C LYS A 73 -5.46 -5.38 11.29
N ALA A 74 -4.55 -6.28 10.93
CA ALA A 74 -3.78 -7.06 11.90
C ALA A 74 -2.91 -6.14 12.78
N ALA A 75 -2.16 -5.21 12.17
CA ALA A 75 -1.34 -4.24 12.90
C ALA A 75 -2.18 -3.32 13.81
N LEU A 76 -3.33 -2.85 13.32
CA LEU A 76 -4.27 -2.06 14.13
C LEU A 76 -4.80 -2.86 15.33
N LYS A 77 -5.11 -4.14 15.14
CA LYS A 77 -5.60 -5.01 16.21
C LYS A 77 -4.55 -5.19 17.30
N GLU A 78 -3.29 -5.43 16.94
CA GLU A 78 -2.20 -5.55 17.90
C GLU A 78 -2.05 -4.29 18.77
N ILE A 79 -2.19 -3.10 18.18
CA ILE A 79 -2.13 -1.82 18.91
C ILE A 79 -3.32 -1.63 19.86
N LEU A 80 -4.51 -2.14 19.51
CA LEU A 80 -5.71 -2.02 20.34
C LEU A 80 -5.73 -3.03 21.49
N GLU A 81 -5.02 -4.15 21.35
CA GLU A 81 -4.94 -5.23 22.35
C GLU A 81 -3.71 -5.12 23.26
N SER A 82 -2.76 -4.22 22.95
CA SER A 82 -1.58 -3.87 23.75
C SER A 82 -1.84 -2.77 24.78
#